data_AF-A0A350YJ50-F1
#
_entry.id   AF-A0A350YJ50-F1
#
_cell.length_a   1.000
_cell.length_b   1.000
_cell.length_c   1.000
_cell.angle_alpha   90.00
_cell.angle_beta   90.00
_cell.angle_gamma   90.00
#
_symmetry.space_group_name_H-M   'P 1'
#
loop_
_entity.id
_entity.type
_entity.pdbx_description
1 polymer ?
#
loop_
_entity_poly.entity_id
_entity_poly.type
_entity_poly.pdbx_seq_one_letter_code
_entity_poly.pdbx_strand_id
1 'polypeptide(L)' 'MTIHHISGAMEVKAIAQDGTFTGYASVFGLLDSQNEIVERGAFTRTLAKWRAKNFSPAMLWMHDP' A
#
# COMPACT_ATOMS: atom_id res chain seq x y z
N MET A 1 1.51 -18.32 11.61
CA MET A 1 1.35 -17.09 10.80
C MET A 1 -0.13 -16.92 10.53
N THR A 2 -0.76 -15.86 11.02
CA THR A 2 -2.21 -15.66 10.91
C THR A 2 -2.49 -14.71 9.75
N ILE A 3 -3.24 -15.16 8.75
CA ILE A 3 -3.63 -14.35 7.59
C ILE A 3 -4.95 -13.65 7.89
N HIS A 4 -4.94 -12.32 7.85
CA HIS A 4 -6.15 -11.50 7.98
C HIS A 4 -6.70 -11.19 6.59
N HIS A 5 -7.96 -11.54 6.34
CA HIS A 5 -8.63 -11.27 5.07
C HIS A 5 -9.38 -9.93 5.17
N ILE A 6 -9.20 -9.07 4.17
CA ILE A 6 -9.92 -7.80 4.03
C ILE A 6 -10.67 -7.85 2.70
N SER A 7 -11.98 -7.59 2.75
CA SER A 7 -12.85 -7.56 1.57
C SER A 7 -13.04 -6.11 1.11
N GLY A 8 -12.70 -5.83 -0.14
CA GLY A 8 -12.92 -4.53 -0.79
C GLY A 8 -13.06 -4.72 -2.30
N ALA A 9 -13.80 -3.83 -2.96
CA ALA A 9 -13.87 -3.84 -4.42
C ALA A 9 -12.50 -3.45 -4.99
N MET A 10 -11.85 -4.39 -5.67
CA MET A 10 -10.57 -4.17 -6.34
C MET A 10 -10.71 -4.60 -7.80
N GLU A 11 -10.20 -3.77 -8.70
CA GLU A 11 -10.06 -4.12 -10.11
C GLU A 11 -8.64 -4.64 -10.35
N VAL A 12 -8.52 -5.83 -10.93
CA VAL A 12 -7.23 -6.40 -11.31
C VAL A 12 -6.84 -5.82 -12.67
N LYS A 13 -5.83 -4.92 -12.68
CA LYS A 13 -5.38 -4.26 -13.92
C LYS A 13 -4.39 -5.09 -14.75
N ALA A 14 -3.53 -5.85 -14.08
CA ALA A 14 -2.56 -6.72 -14.73
C ALA A 14 -2.17 -7.86 -13.79
N ILE A 15 -2.33 -9.09 -14.26
CA ILE A 15 -1.95 -10.31 -13.56
C ILE A 15 -1.54 -11.35 -14.61
N ALA A 16 -0.50 -12.12 -14.32
CA ALA A 16 -0.13 -13.27 -15.13
C ALA A 16 -1.16 -14.39 -14.98
N GLN A 17 -1.17 -15.35 -15.92
CA GLN A 17 -2.13 -16.45 -15.94
C GLN A 17 -2.08 -17.33 -14.68
N ASP A 18 -0.94 -17.34 -13.98
CA ASP A 18 -0.70 -18.06 -12.74
C ASP A 18 -1.10 -17.27 -11.47
N GLY A 19 -1.61 -16.04 -11.63
CA GLY A 19 -1.95 -15.16 -10.51
C GLY A 19 -0.81 -14.24 -10.04
N THR A 20 0.33 -14.23 -10.72
CA THR A 20 1.46 -13.38 -10.35
C THR A 20 1.25 -11.93 -10.80
N PHE A 21 1.62 -10.95 -9.96
CA PHE A 21 1.70 -9.54 -10.33
C PHE A 21 3.00 -8.92 -9.82
N THR A 22 3.38 -7.78 -10.39
CA THR A 22 4.60 -7.05 -10.03
C THR A 22 4.29 -5.58 -9.80
N GLY A 23 4.97 -4.93 -8.85
CA GLY A 23 4.80 -3.51 -8.56
C GLY A 23 5.96 -2.96 -7.75
N TYR A 24 5.98 -1.64 -7.59
CA TYR A 24 6.97 -0.94 -6.78
C TYR A 24 6.52 -0.90 -5.31
N ALA A 25 7.46 -1.11 -4.39
CA ALA A 25 7.22 -0.99 -2.96
C ALA A 25 8.48 -0.46 -2.26
N SER A 26 8.31 0.50 -1.35
CA SER A 26 9.40 0.94 -0.46
C SER A 26 9.57 -0.07 0.67
N VAL A 27 10.82 -0.44 0.96
CA VAL A 27 11.18 -1.32 2.08
C VAL A 27 11.64 -0.46 3.25
N PHE A 28 11.16 -0.77 4.46
CA PHE A 28 11.47 0.04 5.63
C PHE A 28 12.99 0.14 5.90
N GLY A 29 13.45 1.35 6.19
CA GLY A 29 14.85 1.64 6.51
C GLY A 29 15.80 1.57 5.31
N LEU A 30 15.28 1.48 4.08
CA LEU A 30 16.06 1.54 2.85
C LEU A 30 15.68 2.78 2.04
N LEU A 31 16.67 3.36 1.37
CA LEU A 31 16.48 4.44 0.42
C LEU A 31 15.77 3.88 -0.82
N ASP A 32 14.64 4.46 -1.19
CA ASP A 32 13.88 4.07 -2.37
C ASP A 32 14.23 4.92 -3.61
N SER A 33 13.60 4.62 -4.75
CA SER A 33 13.84 5.31 -6.02
C SER A 33 13.43 6.78 -6.02
N GLN A 34 12.64 7.21 -5.03
CA GLN A 34 12.20 8.59 -4.86
C GLN A 34 13.11 9.37 -3.89
N ASN A 35 14.25 8.77 -3.49
CA ASN A 35 15.19 9.31 -2.50
C ASN A 35 14.57 9.51 -1.11
N GLU A 36 13.61 8.66 -0.74
CA GLU A 36 13.02 8.65 0.60
C GLU A 36 13.42 7.39 1.38
N ILE A 37 13.49 7.50 2.71
CA ILE A 37 13.60 6.35 3.62
C ILE A 37 12.31 6.27 4.42
N VAL A 38 11.54 5.21 4.21
CA VAL A 38 10.35 4.96 5.03
C VAL A 38 10.76 4.29 6.33
N GLU A 39 10.62 5.00 7.45
CA GLU A 39 10.95 4.47 8.77
C GLU A 39 9.87 3.50 9.31
N ARG A 40 10.27 2.59 10.20
CA ARG A 40 9.31 1.76 10.93
C ARG A 40 8.38 2.64 11.77
N GLY A 41 7.07 2.42 11.64
CA GLY A 41 6.07 3.28 12.29
C GLY A 41 5.72 4.55 11.52
N ALA A 42 6.30 4.75 10.33
CA ALA A 42 5.79 5.74 9.38
C ALA A 42 4.27 5.52 9.19
N PHE A 43 3.53 6.62 9.11
CA PHE A 43 2.07 6.67 8.95
C PHE A 43 1.22 6.07 10.10
N THR A 44 1.79 5.52 11.18
CA THR A 44 1.00 4.92 12.29
C THR A 44 -0.03 5.92 12.84
N ARG A 45 0.37 7.16 13.10
CA ARG A 45 -0.51 8.22 13.62
C ARG A 45 -1.66 8.55 12.66
N THR A 46 -1.39 8.69 11.37
CA THR A 46 -2.42 9.07 10.38
C THR A 46 -3.33 7.90 10.06
N LEU A 47 -2.81 6.68 9.97
CA LEU A 47 -3.61 5.47 9.83
C LEU A 47 -4.54 5.27 11.03
N ALA A 48 -4.08 5.54 12.26
CA ALA A 48 -4.94 5.51 13.44
C ALA A 48 -6.09 6.52 13.34
N LYS A 49 -5.82 7.75 12.87
CA LYS A 49 -6.85 8.77 12.62
C LYS A 49 -7.88 8.33 11.57
N TRP A 50 -7.45 7.64 10.51
CA TRP A 50 -8.36 7.11 9.47
C TRP A 50 -9.22 5.96 10.01
N ARG A 51 -8.62 5.02 10.73
CA ARG A 51 -9.35 3.92 11.40
C ARG A 51 -10.41 4.44 12.38
N ALA A 52 -10.09 5.49 13.15
CA ALA A 52 -11.04 6.12 14.06
C ALA A 52 -12.27 6.72 13.34
N LYS A 53 -12.16 7.01 12.04
CA LYS A 53 -13.26 7.50 11.20
C LYS A 53 -14.01 6.37 10.48
N ASN A 54 -13.67 5.11 10.74
CA ASN A 54 -14.18 3.95 10.00
C ASN A 54 -14.03 4.11 8.47
N PHE A 55 -12.89 4.66 8.04
CA PHE A 55 -12.61 4.97 6.64
C PHE A 55 -11.15 4.68 6.30
N SER A 56 -10.85 4.47 5.02
CA SER A 56 -9.49 4.22 4.54
C SER A 56 -8.88 5.48 3.93
N PRO A 57 -7.55 5.70 4.04
CA PRO A 57 -6.89 6.76 3.29
C PRO A 57 -7.20 6.66 1.79
N ALA A 58 -7.34 7.81 1.13
CA ALA A 58 -7.52 7.83 -0.32
C ALA A 58 -6.29 7.21 -1.00
N MET A 59 -6.52 6.19 -1.83
CA MET A 59 -5.50 5.62 -2.71
C MET A 59 -5.45 6.48 -3.97
N LEU A 60 -4.55 7.46 -3.97
CA LEU A 60 -4.37 8.33 -5.13
C LEU A 60 -3.61 7.58 -6.23
N TRP A 61 -4.13 7.67 -7.45
CA TRP A 61 -3.45 7.15 -8.62
C TRP A 61 -2.28 8.08 -8.94
N MET A 62 -1.04 7.61 -8.76
CA MET A 62 0.18 8.32 -9.21
C MET A 62 0.66 7.77 -10.55
N HIS A 63 0.00 8.16 -11.64
CA HIS A 63 0.57 8.05 -12.98
C HIS A 63 0.11 9.29 -13.76
N ASP A 64 1.08 10.10 -14.18
CA ASP A 64 0.98 10.87 -15.41
C ASP A 64 1.26 9.86 -16.54
N PRO A 65 0.43 9.74 -17.59
CA PRO A 65 0.66 8.81 -18.68
C PRO A 65 2.01 9.00 -19.39
#